data_AF-A0A4Y7Q917-F1
#
_entry.id   AF-A0A4Y7Q917-F1
#
_cell.length_a   1.000
_cell.length_b   1.000
_cell.length_c   1.000
_cell.angle_alpha   90.00
_cell.angle_beta   90.00
_cell.angle_gamma   90.00
#
_symmetry.space_group_name_H-M   'P 1'
#
loop_
_entity.id
_entity.type
_entity.pdbx_description
1 polymer ?
#
loop_
_entity_poly.entity_id
_entity_poly.type
_entity_poly.pdbx_seq_one_letter_code
_entity_poly.pdbx_strand_id
1 'polypeptide(L)' 'YAGVFPSISRCNHSCGPNVDSSFDEDTMSMRLFALRPIAAGEQVMISYVGTFLPSESRQEQLEQKYQFTCEC' A
#
# COMPACT_ATOMS: atom_id res chain seq x y z
N TYR A 1 -13.06 5.25 9.58
CA TYR A 1 -13.07 6.61 8.98
C TYR A 1 -12.77 6.52 7.49
N ALA A 2 -13.19 7.51 6.70
CA ALA A 2 -12.78 7.66 5.30
C ALA A 2 -12.08 9.01 5.14
N GLY A 3 -11.00 9.07 4.37
CA GLY A 3 -10.21 10.27 4.17
C GLY A 3 -9.35 10.18 2.91
N VAL A 4 -8.95 11.33 2.40
CA VAL A 4 -8.06 11.45 1.23
C VAL A 4 -6.69 11.90 1.71
N PHE A 5 -5.64 11.15 1.38
CA PHE A 5 -4.27 11.40 1.83
C PHE A 5 -3.33 11.57 0.62
N PRO A 6 -3.24 12.78 0.03
CA PRO A 6 -2.58 12.99 -1.26
C PRO A 6 -1.12 12.51 -1.33
N SER A 7 -0.37 12.61 -0.23
CA SER A 7 1.01 12.15 -0.20
C SER A 7 1.12 10.62 -0.22
N ILE A 8 0.23 9.92 0.48
CA ILE A 8 0.25 8.46 0.60
C ILE A 8 -0.35 7.82 -0.66
N SER A 9 -1.34 8.45 -1.28
CA SER A 9 -1.94 8.01 -2.55
C SER A 9 -0.96 7.99 -3.74
N ARG A 10 0.26 8.51 -3.58
CA ARG A 10 1.34 8.40 -4.59
C ARG A 10 2.14 7.11 -4.48
N CYS A 11 2.05 6.40 -3.36
CA CYS A 11 2.77 5.14 -3.17
C CYS A 11 2.12 4.06 -4.03
N ASN A 12 2.91 3.41 -4.87
CA ASN A 12 2.44 2.30 -5.70
C ASN A 12 2.24 1.02 -4.89
N HIS A 13 1.59 0.05 -5.51
CA HIS A 13 1.33 -1.26 -4.91
C HIS A 13 2.54 -2.21 -5.00
N SER A 14 2.77 -3.00 -3.95
CA SER A 14 3.50 -4.27 -3.99
C SER A 14 2.82 -5.28 -3.07
N CYS A 15 2.76 -6.57 -3.46
CA CYS A 15 2.31 -7.66 -2.58
C CYS A 15 3.30 -7.92 -1.43
N GLY A 16 4.58 -7.55 -1.63
CA GLY A 16 5.63 -7.52 -0.61
C GLY A 16 6.11 -6.08 -0.38
N PRO A 17 5.31 -5.23 0.30
CA PRO A 17 5.63 -3.81 0.44
C PRO A 17 6.85 -3.58 1.34
N ASN A 18 7.50 -2.43 1.19
CA ASN A 18 8.58 -1.99 2.09
C ASN A 18 8.11 -1.01 3.17
N VAL A 19 6.86 -0.56 3.06
CA VAL A 19 6.20 0.40 3.94
C VAL A 19 4.77 -0.06 4.22
N ASP A 20 4.27 0.23 5.41
CA ASP A 20 2.87 0.05 5.78
C ASP A 20 2.28 1.37 6.29
N SER A 21 0.94 1.43 6.36
CA SER A 21 0.22 2.61 6.82
C SER A 21 -0.81 2.28 7.89
N SER A 22 -0.96 3.17 8.87
CA SER A 22 -1.99 3.06 9.90
C SER A 22 -2.66 4.41 10.15
N PHE A 23 -3.96 4.38 10.41
CA PHE A 23 -4.69 5.57 10.81
C PHE A 23 -4.53 5.78 12.32
N ASP A 24 -4.07 6.96 12.71
CA ASP A 24 -3.93 7.40 14.09
C ASP A 24 -5.14 8.26 14.47
N GLU A 25 -5.98 7.73 15.36
CA GLU A 25 -7.24 8.35 15.77
C GLU A 25 -7.03 9.59 16.66
N ASP A 26 -5.96 9.61 17.47
CA ASP A 26 -5.70 10.72 18.40
C ASP A 26 -5.31 12.00 17.65
N THR A 27 -4.51 11.84 16.58
CA THR A 27 -4.05 12.95 15.74
C THR A 27 -4.86 13.13 14.46
N MET A 28 -5.84 12.24 14.21
CA MET A 28 -6.64 12.18 12.98
C MET A 28 -5.76 12.20 11.71
N SER A 29 -4.65 11.46 11.73
CA SER A 29 -3.66 11.45 10.66
C SER A 29 -3.36 10.03 10.16
N MET A 30 -2.93 9.92 8.90
CA MET A 30 -2.40 8.66 8.38
C MET A 30 -0.89 8.63 8.59
N ARG A 31 -0.41 7.62 9.31
CA ARG A 31 1.00 7.34 9.50
C ARG A 31 1.48 6.39 8.42
N LEU A 32 2.68 6.63 7.92
CA LEU A 32 3.37 5.81 6.93
C LEU A 32 4.75 5.44 7.50
N PHE A 33 5.07 4.16 7.60
CA PHE A 33 6.29 3.70 8.29
C PHE A 33 6.94 2.51 7.59
N ALA A 34 8.27 2.44 7.66
CA ALA A 34 9.05 1.41 6.99
C ALA A 34 8.97 0.06 7.71
N LEU A 35 8.82 -1.02 6.94
CA LEU A 35 8.87 -2.40 7.42
C LEU A 35 10.29 -2.97 7.42
N ARG A 36 11.18 -2.35 6.66
CA ARG A 36 12.60 -2.70 6.53
C ARG A 36 13.42 -1.46 6.13
N PRO A 37 14.76 -1.49 6.21
CA PRO A 37 15.57 -0.44 5.61
C PRO A 37 15.24 -0.22 4.12
N ILE A 38 15.19 1.04 3.71
CA ILE A 38 14.88 1.49 2.34
C ILE A 38 16.09 2.27 1.83
N ALA A 39 16.64 1.85 0.70
CA ALA A 39 17.81 2.50 0.12
C ALA A 39 17.45 3.82 -0.58
N ALA A 40 18.42 4.73 -0.73
CA ALA A 40 18.22 5.93 -1.53
C ALA A 40 17.89 5.58 -2.99
N GLY A 41 16.81 6.15 -3.52
CA GLY A 41 16.30 5.85 -4.87
C GLY A 41 15.40 4.61 -4.96
N GLU A 42 15.26 3.84 -3.88
CA GLU A 42 14.28 2.75 -3.82
C GLU A 42 12.86 3.31 -3.74
N GLN A 43 11.94 2.73 -4.49
CA GLN A 43 10.54 3.16 -4.50
C GLN A 43 9.84 2.78 -3.18
N VAL A 44 9.05 3.70 -2.64
CA VAL A 44 8.16 3.46 -1.50
C VAL A 44 6.89 2.77 -1.98
N MET A 45 6.62 1.57 -1.49
CA MET A 45 5.53 0.71 -1.93
C MET A 45 4.66 0.27 -0.74
N ILE A 46 3.34 0.35 -0.89
CA ILE A 46 2.36 -0.13 0.10
C ILE A 46 1.54 -1.30 -0.48
N SER A 47 0.79 -2.02 0.36
CA SER A 47 -0.19 -2.99 -0.14
C SER A 47 -1.57 -2.36 -0.26
N TYR A 48 -2.21 -2.48 -1.43
CA TYR A 48 -3.58 -2.00 -1.66
C TYR A 48 -4.64 -3.04 -1.27
N VAL A 49 -4.22 -4.30 -1.10
CA VAL A 49 -5.06 -5.46 -0.80
C VAL A 49 -4.44 -6.26 0.35
N GLY A 50 -5.16 -7.25 0.88
CA GLY A 50 -4.61 -8.13 1.92
C GLY A 50 -3.42 -8.94 1.39
N THR A 51 -2.28 -8.87 2.09
CA THR A 51 -1.05 -9.59 1.70
C THR A 51 -1.15 -11.11 1.92
N PHE A 52 -2.02 -11.55 2.84
CA PHE A 52 -2.26 -12.97 3.14
C PHE A 52 -3.24 -13.67 2.18
N LEU A 53 -3.76 -12.95 1.19
CA LEU A 53 -4.66 -13.54 0.19
C LEU A 53 -3.90 -14.35 -0.85
N PRO A 54 -4.49 -15.39 -1.47
CA PRO A 54 -3.92 -16.05 -2.64
C PRO A 54 -3.64 -15.08 -3.78
N SER A 55 -2.64 -15.39 -4.63
CA SER A 55 -2.22 -14.52 -5.73
C SER A 55 -3.36 -14.17 -6.68
N GLU A 56 -4.19 -15.15 -7.03
CA GLU A 56 -5.36 -14.96 -7.91
C GLU A 56 -6.35 -13.95 -7.32
N SER A 57 -6.69 -14.09 -6.03
CA SER A 57 -7.58 -13.16 -5.32
C SER A 57 -7.01 -11.75 -5.21
N ARG A 58 -5.68 -11.62 -5.10
CA ARG A 58 -5.03 -10.29 -5.11
C ARG A 58 -5.14 -9.66 -6.50
N GLN A 59 -4.85 -10.41 -7.57
CA GLN A 59 -4.97 -9.91 -8.94
C GLN A 59 -6.39 -9.45 -9.26
N GLU A 60 -7.39 -10.26 -8.94
CA GLU A 60 -8.80 -9.93 -9.15
C GLU A 60 -9.18 -8.60 -8.48
N GLN A 61 -8.79 -8.40 -7.21
CA GLN A 61 -9.09 -7.17 -6.49
C GLN A 61 -8.36 -5.95 -7.04
N LEU A 62 -7.11 -6.11 -7.47
CA LEU A 62 -6.32 -5.03 -8.04
C LEU A 62 -6.86 -4.60 -9.41
N GLU A 63 -7.23 -5.56 -10.25
CA GLU A 63 -7.85 -5.29 -11.55
C GLU A 63 -9.21 -4.60 -11.37
N GLN A 64 -10.09 -5.12 -10.51
CA GLN A 64 -11.43 -4.57 -10.30
C GLN A 64 -11.40 -3.14 -9.71
N LYS A 65 -10.54 -2.87 -8.72
CA LYS A 65 -10.56 -1.61 -7.97
C LYS A 65 -9.59 -0.55 -8.50
N TYR A 66 -8.43 -0.99 -8.98
CA TYR A 66 -7.31 -0.11 -9.33
C TYR A 66 -6.92 -0.21 -10.81
N GLN A 67 -7.55 -1.12 -11.58
CA GLN A 67 -7.46 -1.18 -13.04
C GLN A 67 -6.02 -1.41 -13.55
N PHE A 68 -5.26 -2.26 -12.85
CA PHE A 68 -3.93 -2.71 -13.28
C PHE A 68 -3.68 -4.18 -12.92
N THR A 69 -2.74 -4.82 -13.63
CA THR A 69 -2.23 -6.16 -13.31
C THR A 69 -0.95 -6.04 -12.49
N CYS A 70 -0.87 -6.75 -11.37
CA CYS A 70 0.31 -6.74 -10.52
C CYS A 70 1.41 -7.65 -11.08
N GLU A 71 2.67 -7.21 -11.05
CA GLU A 71 3.82 -7.97 -11.59
C GLU A 71 4.92 -8.23 -10.54
N CYS A 72 4.63 -7.96 -9.25
CA CYS A 72 5.61 -8.14 -8.17
C CYS A 72 5.80 -9.61 -7.75
#